data_AF-A0A0U9HTL9-F1
#
_entry.id   AF-A0A0U9HTL9-F1
#
_cell.length_a   1.000
_cell.length_b   1.000
_cell.length_c   1.000
_cell.angle_alpha   90.00
_cell.angle_beta   90.00
_cell.angle_gamma   90.00
#
_symmetry.space_group_name_H-M   'P 1'
#
loop_
_entity.id
_entity.type
_entity.pdbx_description
1 polymer ?
#
loop_
_entity_poly.entity_id
_entity_poly.type
_entity_poly.pdbx_seq_one_letter_code
_entity_poly.pdbx_strand_id
1 'polypeptide(L)'
;MEQTGNVKILGGLGSIFVILGFIPWIGWLLSIAGIVLLFIAMNKLSQIFSDKNIFNKFLTGFLISLAGILLGVIFGLFSMLPMMKNGSYHSMPSGFGLVFTFLIVYALNIAGMYFYRQCFNIIHNYTGINLFKLAGTFMFWGAIGVIVFGLGAIGIFVGWILLAVAFFGLPETYEKTV
;
A
#
# COMPACT_ATOMS: atom_id res chain seq x y z
N MET A 1 -5.51 12.35 28.09
CA MET A 1 -6.51 12.18 27.01
C MET A 1 -5.77 12.24 25.70
N GLU A 2 -5.52 11.10 25.06
CA GLU A 2 -4.78 11.07 23.79
C GLU A 2 -5.76 11.38 22.66
N GLN A 3 -5.64 12.58 22.06
CA GLN A 3 -6.60 13.07 21.09
C GLN A 3 -6.59 12.22 19.82
N THR A 4 -7.68 11.49 19.62
CA THR A 4 -7.88 10.59 18.47
C THR A 4 -8.27 11.33 17.20
N GLY A 5 -8.75 12.57 17.33
CA GLY A 5 -9.07 13.44 16.20
C GLY A 5 -7.87 13.60 15.25
N ASN A 6 -6.65 13.63 15.80
CA ASN A 6 -5.44 13.63 14.98
C ASN A 6 -5.31 12.34 14.16
N VAL A 7 -5.65 11.17 14.69
CA VAL A 7 -5.55 9.90 13.95
C VAL A 7 -6.52 9.86 12.77
N LYS A 8 -7.76 10.33 12.95
CA LYS A 8 -8.75 10.46 11.88
C LYS A 8 -8.22 11.33 10.74
N ILE A 9 -7.77 12.53 11.09
CA ILE A 9 -7.30 13.53 10.13
C ILE A 9 -6.05 13.02 9.43
N LEU A 10 -5.07 12.48 10.18
CA LEU A 10 -3.82 11.95 9.63
C LEU A 10 -4.09 10.75 8.69
N GLY A 11 -4.89 9.77 9.10
CA GLY A 11 -5.17 8.58 8.28
C GLY A 11 -6.09 8.87 7.08
N GLY A 12 -7.11 9.71 7.27
CA GLY A 12 -8.03 10.14 6.22
C GLY A 12 -7.34 10.98 5.16
N LEU A 13 -6.64 12.05 5.56
CA LEU A 13 -5.83 12.86 4.63
C LEU A 13 -4.71 12.03 4.02
N GLY A 14 -4.06 11.15 4.78
CA GLY A 14 -3.01 10.27 4.27
C GLY A 14 -3.51 9.41 3.11
N SER A 15 -4.68 8.80 3.26
CA SER A 15 -5.32 7.99 2.21
C SER A 15 -5.72 8.83 0.99
N ILE A 16 -6.29 10.02 1.22
CA ILE A 16 -6.66 10.95 0.13
C ILE A 16 -5.43 11.45 -0.62
N PHE A 17 -4.34 11.74 0.08
CA PHE A 17 -3.09 12.21 -0.53
C PHE A 17 -2.45 11.12 -1.39
N VAL A 18 -2.55 9.85 -0.98
CA VAL A 18 -2.10 8.71 -1.81
C VAL A 18 -2.94 8.62 -3.10
N ILE A 19 -4.26 8.81 -3.03
CA ILE A 19 -5.15 8.83 -4.20
C ILE A 19 -4.81 10.01 -5.14
N LEU A 20 -4.64 11.20 -4.57
CA LEU A 20 -4.26 12.41 -5.30
C LEU A 20 -2.83 12.37 -5.84
N GLY A 21 -2.03 11.38 -5.42
CA GLY A 21 -0.71 11.10 -5.96
C GLY A 21 -0.69 10.78 -7.47
N PHE A 22 -1.86 10.53 -8.08
CA PHE A 22 -2.00 10.34 -9.52
C PHE A 22 -1.87 11.63 -10.34
N ILE A 23 -1.86 12.82 -9.71
CA ILE A 23 -1.73 14.11 -10.41
C ILE A 23 -0.29 14.26 -10.98
N PRO A 24 -0.13 14.45 -12.30
CA PRO A 24 1.18 14.72 -12.90
C PRO A 24 1.83 15.98 -12.30
N TRP A 25 3.15 15.97 -12.13
CA TRP A 25 4.01 16.97 -11.45
C TRP A 25 4.04 16.98 -9.92
N ILE A 26 2.91 17.12 -9.23
CA ILE A 26 2.91 17.25 -7.75
C ILE A 26 2.65 15.94 -7.01
N GLY A 27 2.16 14.92 -7.73
CA GLY A 27 1.67 13.68 -7.15
C GLY A 27 2.72 12.90 -6.37
N TRP A 28 3.99 12.92 -6.79
CA TRP A 28 5.07 12.22 -6.07
C TRP A 28 5.30 12.78 -4.66
N LEU A 29 5.30 14.11 -4.49
CA LEU A 29 5.40 14.78 -3.18
C LEU A 29 4.19 14.48 -2.30
N LEU A 30 2.98 14.56 -2.88
CA LEU A 30 1.74 14.25 -2.16
C LEU A 30 1.68 12.79 -1.70
N SER A 31 2.15 11.86 -2.52
CA SER A 31 2.18 10.44 -2.19
C SER A 31 3.14 10.13 -1.04
N ILE A 32 4.33 10.77 -1.03
CA ILE A 32 5.26 10.67 0.11
C ILE A 32 4.61 11.21 1.39
N ALA A 33 4.03 12.41 1.34
CA ALA A 33 3.34 13.00 2.49
C ALA A 33 2.19 12.09 2.96
N GLY A 34 1.41 11.54 2.03
CA GLY A 34 0.30 10.63 2.31
C GLY A 34 0.74 9.34 3.02
N ILE A 35 1.81 8.71 2.54
CA ILE A 35 2.39 7.52 3.17
C ILE A 35 2.91 7.84 4.58
N VAL A 36 3.61 8.96 4.76
CA VAL A 36 4.11 9.38 6.08
C VAL A 36 2.95 9.60 7.05
N LEU A 37 1.89 10.28 6.62
CA LEU A 37 0.67 10.49 7.41
C LEU A 37 0.02 9.16 7.81
N LEU A 38 -0.09 8.21 6.88
CA LEU A 38 -0.59 6.86 7.15
C LEU A 38 0.28 6.10 8.16
N PHE A 39 1.61 6.20 8.05
CA PHE A 39 2.54 5.61 9.02
C PHE A 39 2.32 6.16 10.42
N ILE A 40 2.16 7.49 10.55
CA ILE A 40 1.89 8.13 11.85
C ILE A 40 0.53 7.67 12.39
N ALA A 41 -0.50 7.60 11.54
CA ALA A 41 -1.83 7.14 11.93
C ALA A 41 -1.81 5.69 12.43
N MET A 42 -1.14 4.79 11.70
CA MET A 42 -0.98 3.38 12.08
C MET A 42 -0.18 3.22 13.37
N ASN A 43 0.87 4.02 13.56
CA ASN A 43 1.66 4.01 14.80
C ASN A 43 0.82 4.46 16.00
N LYS A 44 0.03 5.52 15.84
CA LYS A 44 -0.91 5.95 16.88
C LYS A 44 -1.95 4.88 17.19
N LEU A 45 -2.60 4.29 16.18
CA LEU A 45 -3.56 3.20 16.38
C LEU A 45 -2.94 2.01 17.12
N SER A 46 -1.68 1.69 16.82
CA SER A 46 -0.92 0.67 17.52
C SER A 46 -0.73 0.98 19.01
N GLN A 47 -0.47 2.24 19.37
CA GLN A 47 -0.36 2.69 20.76
C GLN A 47 -1.72 2.71 21.47
N ILE A 48 -2.76 3.16 20.77
CA ILE A 48 -4.13 3.22 21.27
C ILE A 48 -4.66 1.83 21.63
N PHE A 49 -4.52 0.87 20.72
CA PHE A 49 -5.01 -0.49 20.93
C PHE A 49 -3.99 -1.38 21.67
N SER A 50 -2.84 -0.82 22.07
CA SER A 50 -1.71 -1.56 22.65
C SER A 50 -1.27 -2.78 21.83
N ASP A 51 -1.53 -2.79 20.52
CA ASP A 51 -1.19 -3.87 19.61
C ASP A 51 -0.16 -3.41 18.57
N LYS A 52 1.09 -3.80 18.81
CA LYS A 52 2.24 -3.56 17.91
C LYS A 52 2.06 -4.20 16.53
N ASN A 53 1.20 -5.20 16.40
CA ASN A 53 0.98 -5.88 15.13
C ASN A 53 0.35 -4.98 14.07
N ILE A 54 -0.42 -3.96 14.46
CA ILE A 54 -1.01 -2.98 13.52
C ILE A 54 0.11 -2.28 12.75
N PHE A 55 1.02 -1.63 13.46
CA PHE A 55 2.13 -0.91 12.85
C PHE A 55 3.11 -1.87 12.16
N ASN A 56 3.46 -2.98 12.82
CA ASN A 56 4.44 -3.93 12.28
C ASN A 56 3.96 -4.55 10.97
N LYS A 57 2.70 -4.98 10.85
CA LYS A 57 2.17 -5.53 9.60
C LYS A 57 2.08 -4.48 8.50
N PHE A 58 1.69 -3.25 8.84
CA PHE A 58 1.70 -2.14 7.86
C PHE A 58 3.12 -1.87 7.35
N LEU A 59 4.10 -1.80 8.24
CA LEU A 59 5.51 -1.61 7.91
C LEU A 59 6.05 -2.78 7.08
N THR A 60 5.74 -4.03 7.45
CA THR A 60 6.15 -5.21 6.68
C THR A 60 5.57 -5.19 5.27
N GLY A 61 4.28 -4.85 5.10
CA GLY A 61 3.68 -4.69 3.79
C GLY A 61 4.38 -3.63 2.93
N PHE A 62 4.75 -2.51 3.55
CA PHE A 62 5.51 -1.44 2.90
C PHE A 62 6.91 -1.87 2.47
N LEU A 63 7.66 -2.52 3.37
CA LEU A 63 9.01 -3.00 3.09
C LEU A 63 9.03 -4.04 1.96
N ILE A 64 8.06 -4.96 1.95
CA ILE A 64 7.92 -5.96 0.87
C ILE A 64 7.59 -5.28 -0.46
N SER A 65 6.67 -4.32 -0.45
CA SER A 65 6.30 -3.56 -1.66
C SER A 65 7.50 -2.77 -2.20
N LEU A 66 8.26 -2.14 -1.32
CA LEU A 66 9.48 -1.42 -1.66
C LEU A 66 10.56 -2.36 -2.24
N ALA A 67 10.76 -3.53 -1.64
CA ALA A 67 11.67 -4.55 -2.19
C ALA A 67 11.23 -5.00 -3.59
N GLY A 68 9.94 -5.19 -3.82
CA GLY A 68 9.38 -5.50 -5.13
C GLY A 68 9.66 -4.41 -6.17
N ILE A 69 9.48 -3.14 -5.81
CA ILE A 69 9.78 -2.00 -6.68
C ILE A 69 11.28 -1.93 -6.99
N LEU A 70 12.14 -2.06 -5.99
CA LEU A 70 13.59 -2.02 -6.18
C LEU A 70 14.08 -3.14 -7.11
N LEU A 71 13.59 -4.36 -6.92
CA LEU A 71 13.87 -5.47 -7.82
C LEU A 71 13.36 -5.16 -9.23
N GLY A 72 12.12 -4.69 -9.38
CA GLY A 72 11.56 -4.30 -10.67
C GLY A 72 12.40 -3.26 -11.41
N VAL A 73 12.90 -2.24 -10.71
CA VAL A 73 13.76 -1.20 -11.28
C VAL A 73 15.12 -1.76 -11.67
N ILE A 74 15.78 -2.52 -10.79
CA ILE A 74 17.09 -3.13 -11.07
C ILE A 74 16.99 -4.00 -12.32
N PHE A 75 16.09 -4.99 -12.32
CA PHE A 75 15.95 -5.89 -13.46
C PHE A 75 15.45 -5.17 -14.72
N GLY A 76 14.57 -4.19 -14.59
CA GLY A 76 14.13 -3.34 -15.70
C GLY A 76 15.29 -2.60 -16.36
N LEU A 77 16.14 -1.94 -15.57
CA LEU A 77 17.33 -1.26 -16.08
C LEU A 77 18.33 -2.24 -16.69
N PHE A 78 18.60 -3.37 -16.02
CA PHE A 78 19.48 -4.41 -16.55
C PHE A 78 18.98 -4.98 -17.89
N SER A 79 17.66 -5.06 -18.10
CA SER A 79 17.09 -5.50 -19.37
C SER A 79 17.31 -4.51 -20.53
N MET A 80 17.51 -3.23 -20.21
CA MET A 80 17.75 -2.16 -21.18
C MET A 80 19.24 -1.93 -21.50
N LEU A 81 20.16 -2.36 -20.62
CA LEU A 81 21.61 -2.20 -20.83
C LEU A 81 22.13 -2.77 -22.17
N PRO A 82 21.70 -3.96 -22.65
CA PRO A 82 22.13 -4.49 -23.95
C PRO A 82 21.65 -3.62 -25.12
N MET A 83 20.46 -3.01 -25.02
CA MET A 83 19.91 -2.12 -26.04
C MET A 83 20.74 -0.84 -26.15
N MET A 84 21.18 -0.29 -25.00
CA MET A 84 22.04 0.90 -24.96
C MET A 84 23.46 0.65 -25.50
N LYS A 85 24.01 -0.55 -25.28
CA LYS A 85 25.40 -0.87 -25.66
C LYS A 85 25.55 -1.26 -27.13
N ASN A 86 24.59 -2.00 -27.69
CA ASN A 86 24.73 -2.58 -29.04
C ASN A 86 23.84 -1.93 -30.11
N GLY A 87 23.01 -0.94 -29.77
CA GLY A 87 22.10 -0.25 -30.70
C GLY A 87 21.09 -1.17 -31.41
N SER A 88 21.05 -2.44 -31.02
CA SER A 88 20.36 -3.52 -31.70
C SER A 88 19.23 -4.03 -30.81
N TYR A 89 17.99 -3.85 -31.24
CA TYR A 89 16.80 -4.36 -30.54
C TYR A 89 16.75 -5.90 -30.46
N HIS A 90 17.65 -6.58 -31.18
CA HIS A 90 17.75 -8.04 -31.24
C HIS A 90 18.47 -8.68 -30.02
N SER A 91 19.14 -7.90 -29.18
CA SER A 91 19.80 -8.40 -27.96
C SER A 91 18.97 -8.16 -26.70
N MET A 92 17.64 -8.31 -26.79
CA MET A 92 16.81 -8.35 -25.58
C MET A 92 17.14 -9.64 -24.82
N PRO A 93 17.39 -9.60 -23.49
CA PRO A 93 17.55 -10.82 -22.71
C PRO A 93 16.35 -11.74 -22.94
N SER A 94 16.62 -12.97 -23.38
CA SER A 94 15.66 -14.01 -23.72
C SER A 94 14.45 -14.00 -22.78
N GLY A 95 13.23 -13.94 -23.34
CA GLY A 95 11.97 -13.65 -22.64
C GLY A 95 11.68 -14.47 -21.39
N PHE A 96 12.32 -15.63 -21.21
CA PHE A 96 12.23 -16.43 -19.98
C PHE A 96 12.73 -15.71 -18.73
N GLY A 97 13.84 -14.97 -18.79
CA GLY A 97 14.38 -14.26 -17.61
C GLY A 97 13.50 -13.09 -17.16
N LEU A 98 12.93 -12.37 -18.12
CA LEU A 98 12.03 -11.25 -17.87
C LEU A 98 10.70 -11.75 -17.28
N VAL A 99 10.13 -12.83 -17.83
CA VAL A 99 8.91 -13.44 -17.30
C VAL A 99 9.09 -13.95 -15.87
N PHE A 100 10.21 -14.63 -15.57
CA PHE A 100 10.52 -15.07 -14.21
C PHE A 100 10.64 -13.90 -13.23
N THR A 101 11.34 -12.84 -13.63
CA THR A 101 11.49 -11.64 -12.81
C THR A 101 10.13 -10.99 -12.55
N PHE A 102 9.31 -10.85 -13.58
CA PHE A 102 7.97 -10.28 -13.47
C PHE A 102 7.10 -11.07 -12.50
N LEU A 103 7.14 -12.41 -12.57
CA LEU A 103 6.43 -13.29 -11.64
C LEU A 103 6.89 -13.09 -10.19
N ILE A 104 8.20 -12.94 -9.94
CA ILE A 104 8.75 -12.70 -8.60
C ILE A 104 8.28 -11.33 -8.06
N VAL A 105 8.41 -10.27 -8.85
CA VAL A 105 7.98 -8.90 -8.46
C VAL A 105 6.48 -8.86 -8.21
N TYR A 106 5.71 -9.57 -9.02
CA TYR A 106 4.27 -9.71 -8.86
C TYR A 106 3.90 -10.46 -7.58
N ALA A 107 4.54 -11.59 -7.30
CA ALA A 107 4.34 -12.35 -6.07
C ALA A 107 4.69 -11.51 -4.81
N LEU A 108 5.77 -10.72 -4.87
CA LEU A 108 6.13 -9.80 -3.80
C LEU A 108 5.06 -8.71 -3.60
N ASN A 109 4.50 -8.14 -4.68
CA ASN A 109 3.42 -7.17 -4.57
C ASN A 109 2.17 -7.76 -3.88
N ILE A 110 1.77 -8.98 -4.26
CA ILE A 110 0.66 -9.68 -3.61
C ILE A 110 0.97 -9.93 -2.13
N ALA A 111 2.19 -10.36 -1.80
CA ALA A 111 2.62 -10.56 -0.43
C ALA A 111 2.56 -9.25 0.37
N GLY A 112 3.00 -8.12 -0.20
CA GLY A 112 2.89 -6.80 0.43
C GLY A 112 1.45 -6.42 0.75
N MET A 113 0.54 -6.59 -0.22
CA MET A 113 -0.89 -6.32 -0.02
C MET A 113 -1.56 -7.27 0.96
N TYR A 114 -1.07 -8.50 1.09
CA TYR A 114 -1.54 -9.43 2.11
C TYR A 114 -1.29 -8.89 3.52
N PHE A 115 -0.11 -8.34 3.79
CA PHE A 115 0.21 -7.75 5.09
C PHE A 115 -0.63 -6.48 5.37
N TYR A 116 -0.88 -5.65 4.36
CA TYR A 116 -1.80 -4.52 4.50
C TYR A 116 -3.22 -4.97 4.83
N ARG A 117 -3.72 -6.01 4.16
CA ARG A 117 -5.02 -6.61 4.48
C ARG A 117 -5.06 -7.13 5.91
N GLN A 118 -4.01 -7.80 6.38
CA GLN A 118 -3.96 -8.25 7.77
C GLN A 118 -3.96 -7.08 8.76
N CYS A 119 -3.21 -6.01 8.50
CA CYS A 119 -3.23 -4.80 9.31
C CYS A 119 -4.65 -4.24 9.44
N PHE A 120 -5.35 -4.04 8.32
CA PHE A 120 -6.69 -3.47 8.34
C PHE A 120 -7.73 -4.41 8.96
N ASN A 121 -7.55 -5.73 8.86
CA ASN A 121 -8.38 -6.68 9.59
C ASN A 121 -8.21 -6.56 11.11
N ILE A 122 -7.00 -6.33 11.60
CA ILE A 122 -6.76 -6.09 13.03
C ILE A 122 -7.47 -4.82 13.47
N ILE A 123 -7.32 -3.72 12.71
CA ILE A 123 -8.00 -2.45 13.02
C ILE A 123 -9.52 -2.62 12.99
N HIS A 124 -10.06 -3.37 12.03
CA HIS A 124 -11.48 -3.72 11.99
C HIS A 124 -11.93 -4.43 13.28
N ASN A 125 -11.17 -5.41 13.77
CA ASN A 125 -11.53 -6.15 14.99
C ASN A 125 -11.58 -5.23 16.22
N TYR A 126 -10.70 -4.23 16.30
CA TYR A 126 -10.70 -3.26 17.41
C TYR A 126 -11.75 -2.16 17.27
N THR A 127 -12.03 -1.69 16.05
CA THR A 127 -12.91 -0.55 15.79
C THR A 127 -14.35 -0.94 15.51
N GLY A 128 -14.61 -2.20 15.12
CA GLY A 128 -15.89 -2.68 14.62
C GLY A 128 -16.25 -2.16 13.22
N ILE A 129 -15.41 -1.34 12.58
CA ILE A 129 -15.72 -0.69 11.31
C ILE A 129 -15.39 -1.63 10.15
N ASN A 130 -16.42 -2.12 9.45
CA ASN A 130 -16.28 -3.02 8.30
C ASN A 130 -15.49 -2.41 7.13
N LEU A 131 -15.43 -1.08 7.03
CA LEU A 131 -14.73 -0.38 5.95
C LEU A 131 -13.22 -0.67 5.93
N PHE A 132 -12.57 -0.87 7.09
CA PHE A 132 -11.15 -1.26 7.13
C PHE A 132 -10.93 -2.63 6.49
N LYS A 133 -11.76 -3.62 6.86
CA LYS A 133 -11.72 -4.97 6.28
C LYS A 133 -12.02 -4.95 4.78
N LEU A 134 -13.01 -4.16 4.36
CA LEU A 134 -13.34 -3.99 2.95
C LEU A 134 -12.18 -3.35 2.18
N ALA A 135 -11.60 -2.26 2.68
CA ALA A 135 -10.45 -1.60 2.06
C ALA A 135 -9.30 -2.58 1.80
N GLY A 136 -8.89 -3.36 2.81
CA GLY A 136 -7.83 -4.35 2.67
C GLY A 136 -8.17 -5.50 1.72
N THR A 137 -9.44 -5.89 1.67
CA THR A 137 -9.89 -6.96 0.77
C THR A 137 -9.92 -6.49 -0.69
N PHE A 138 -10.40 -5.26 -0.95
CA PHE A 138 -10.38 -4.63 -2.27
C PHE A 138 -8.95 -4.39 -2.75
N MET A 139 -8.04 -3.92 -1.89
CA MET A 139 -6.63 -3.76 -2.25
C MET A 139 -5.96 -5.09 -2.59
N PHE A 140 -6.23 -6.14 -1.80
CA PHE A 140 -5.64 -7.46 -2.02
C PHE A 140 -6.12 -8.13 -3.31
N TRP A 141 -7.44 -8.21 -3.51
CA TRP A 141 -8.00 -8.75 -4.76
C TRP A 141 -7.71 -7.85 -5.95
N GLY A 142 -7.62 -6.54 -5.75
CA GLY A 142 -7.14 -5.59 -6.73
C GLY A 142 -5.73 -5.92 -7.19
N ALA A 143 -4.79 -6.14 -6.26
CA ALA A 143 -3.41 -6.52 -6.62
C ALA A 143 -3.33 -7.85 -7.38
N ILE A 144 -4.15 -8.84 -7.04
CA ILE A 144 -4.25 -10.11 -7.80
C ILE A 144 -4.88 -9.86 -9.18
N GLY A 145 -5.83 -8.93 -9.29
CA GLY A 145 -6.52 -8.60 -10.53
C GLY A 145 -5.74 -7.66 -11.45
N VAL A 146 -4.59 -7.10 -11.03
CA VAL A 146 -3.81 -6.17 -11.86
C VAL A 146 -3.34 -6.83 -13.16
N ILE A 147 -3.01 -8.12 -13.10
CA ILE A 147 -2.54 -8.88 -14.28
C ILE A 147 -3.66 -9.08 -15.32
N VAL A 148 -4.93 -8.99 -14.90
CA VAL A 148 -6.11 -9.13 -15.77
C VAL A 148 -6.51 -7.73 -16.27
N PHE A 149 -5.82 -7.26 -17.31
CA PHE A 149 -6.18 -6.01 -18.01
C PHE A 149 -6.12 -4.71 -17.18
N GLY A 150 -5.41 -4.71 -16.05
CA GLY A 150 -5.34 -3.52 -15.18
C GLY A 150 -6.63 -3.21 -14.41
N LEU A 151 -7.66 -4.07 -14.50
CA LEU A 151 -8.90 -3.93 -13.72
C LEU A 151 -8.62 -3.92 -12.22
N GLY A 152 -7.57 -4.63 -11.79
CA GLY A 152 -7.08 -4.60 -10.43
C GLY A 152 -6.71 -3.21 -9.90
N ALA A 153 -6.28 -2.29 -10.76
CA ALA A 153 -5.93 -0.92 -10.37
C ALA A 153 -7.17 -0.17 -9.84
N ILE A 154 -8.33 -0.39 -10.44
CA ILE A 154 -9.60 0.19 -9.99
C ILE A 154 -9.95 -0.37 -8.60
N GLY A 155 -9.75 -1.67 -8.38
CA GLY A 155 -9.95 -2.29 -7.06
C GLY A 155 -9.06 -1.70 -5.97
N ILE A 156 -7.77 -1.50 -6.27
CA ILE A 156 -6.83 -0.84 -5.35
C ILE A 156 -7.26 0.60 -5.07
N PHE A 157 -7.67 1.33 -6.10
CA PHE A 157 -8.14 2.72 -5.99
C PHE A 157 -9.37 2.84 -5.09
N VAL A 158 -10.38 2.00 -5.32
CA VAL A 158 -11.56 1.90 -4.44
C VAL A 158 -11.16 1.54 -3.01
N GLY A 159 -10.18 0.64 -2.85
CA GLY A 159 -9.62 0.29 -1.55
C GLY A 159 -9.08 1.50 -0.78
N TRP A 160 -8.36 2.41 -1.45
CA TRP A 160 -7.86 3.64 -0.83
C TRP A 160 -8.98 4.58 -0.39
N ILE A 161 -10.05 4.68 -1.19
CA ILE A 161 -11.22 5.51 -0.84
C ILE A 161 -11.90 4.93 0.40
N LEU A 162 -12.13 3.61 0.41
CA LEU A 162 -12.72 2.91 1.56
C LEU A 162 -11.87 3.11 2.82
N LEU A 163 -10.54 3.09 2.69
CA LEU A 163 -9.62 3.34 3.80
C LEU A 163 -9.79 4.77 4.35
N ALA A 164 -9.87 5.78 3.47
CA ALA A 164 -10.10 7.17 3.87
C ALA A 164 -11.40 7.31 4.66
N VAL A 165 -12.50 6.74 4.15
CA VAL A 165 -13.80 6.77 4.82
C VAL A 165 -13.77 5.99 6.13
N ALA A 166 -13.05 4.87 6.20
CA ALA A 166 -12.87 4.10 7.42
C ALA A 166 -12.19 4.92 8.53
N PHE A 167 -11.15 5.69 8.18
CA PHE A 167 -10.47 6.57 9.12
C PHE A 167 -11.36 7.70 9.61
N PHE A 168 -12.11 8.38 8.73
CA PHE A 168 -13.04 9.42 9.18
C PHE A 168 -14.18 8.86 10.04
N GLY A 169 -14.57 7.60 9.80
CA GLY A 169 -15.57 6.86 10.57
C GLY A 169 -15.13 6.37 11.94
N LEU A 170 -13.86 6.53 12.35
CA LEU A 170 -13.42 6.16 13.71
C LEU A 170 -14.23 6.92 14.79
N PRO A 171 -14.31 6.46 16.04
CA PRO A 171 -14.82 7.29 17.14
C PRO A 171 -13.80 8.38 17.53
N GLU A 172 -14.26 9.50 18.10
CA GLU A 172 -13.40 10.64 18.52
C GLU A 172 -12.65 10.43 19.85
N THR A 173 -12.99 9.38 20.56
CA THR A 173 -12.35 8.99 21.82
C THR A 173 -12.43 7.49 21.95
N TYR A 174 -11.28 6.84 22.09
CA TYR A 174 -11.21 5.49 22.63
C TYR A 174 -10.98 5.69 24.12
N GLU A 175 -11.96 5.31 24.92
CA GLU A 175 -11.78 5.28 26.36
C GLU A 175 -10.72 4.22 26.66
N LYS A 176 -9.58 4.63 27.24
CA LYS A 176 -8.64 3.68 27.82
C LYS A 176 -9.40 3.02 28.96
N THR A 177 -9.99 1.85 28.74
CA THR A 177 -10.43 1.01 29.84
C THR A 177 -9.18 0.65 30.62
N VAL A 178 -9.07 1.30 31.79
CA VAL A 178 -8.00 1.17 32.78
C VAL A 178 -7.79 -0.29 33.17
#